data_AF-A0A959TJI6-F1
#
_entry.id   AF-A0A959TJI6-F1
#
_cell.length_a   1.000
_cell.length_b   1.000
_cell.length_c   1.000
_cell.angle_alpha   90.00
_cell.angle_beta   90.00
_cell.angle_gamma   90.00
#
_symmetry.space_group_name_H-M   'P 1'
#
loop_
_entity.id
_entity.type
_entity.pdbx_description
1 polymer ?
#
loop_
_entity_poly.entity_id
_entity_poly.type
_entity_poly.pdbx_seq_one_letter_code
_entity_poly.pdbx_strand_id
1 'polypeptide(L)'
;KLLHRAKRTAQENERFYYWFELLSWEKMLLEEAYESGQFTKDLDALIDEERDVIERLRNLAAYHILYSKINYVFRSGGHVRTEEEHAMVEEISDHPLIKGKNTAQSLRAATICYYTQGFCHWAKREWPMSLEKFEKVRSILDGHPKIRRDLPKRYVRTLNYIVLAEIELHRFDDARKHIEQIRSVSSMDGFGGIDIEVQTFNASFLCELWLLDRMGEHQRALELVPPLLDGMEELGGRLHKEYEIEFHYALAVVHFGAGEVNKALFWLNKVLNDNEPTLRQDIFSYARLFNLIVHYELGNYDLLEYIVRSTQRFLSKKQRAHEVEVLLIDHIRRLARSDKEEERAALFDSLDEGLNDLFKDPNEGLIQKYFDVLAWVRSHREGITYSEAVKAGHGSRTSTKGRKVRASGKRPAP
;
A
#
# COMPACT_ATOMS: atom_id res chain seq x y z
N LYS A 1 -38.96 23.75 -9.56
CA LYS A 1 -37.82 23.94 -10.50
C LYS A 1 -36.45 23.70 -9.84
N LEU A 2 -36.14 24.36 -8.72
CA LEU A 2 -34.87 24.14 -7.99
C LEU A 2 -34.68 22.67 -7.58
N LEU A 3 -35.71 22.05 -6.99
CA LEU A 3 -35.69 20.65 -6.57
C LEU A 3 -35.33 19.69 -7.71
N HIS A 4 -35.99 19.78 -8.86
CA HIS A 4 -35.69 18.92 -10.01
C HIS A 4 -34.25 19.10 -10.54
N ARG A 5 -33.71 20.32 -10.50
CA ARG A 5 -32.31 20.58 -10.87
C ARG A 5 -31.34 19.93 -9.87
N ALA A 6 -31.63 20.05 -8.58
CA ALA A 6 -30.86 19.40 -7.54
C ALA A 6 -30.93 17.86 -7.66
N LYS A 7 -32.12 17.30 -7.92
CA LYS A 7 -32.34 15.86 -8.10
C LYS A 7 -31.54 15.33 -9.30
N ARG A 8 -31.61 16.01 -10.45
CA ARG A 8 -30.81 15.68 -11.63
C ARG A 8 -29.30 15.72 -11.34
N THR A 9 -28.84 16.73 -10.59
CA THR A 9 -27.44 16.82 -10.18
C THR A 9 -27.07 15.64 -9.26
N ALA A 10 -27.93 15.27 -8.31
CA ALA A 10 -27.68 14.13 -7.43
C ALA A 10 -27.63 12.81 -8.20
N GLN A 11 -28.53 12.61 -9.17
CA GLN A 11 -28.55 11.45 -10.07
C GLN A 11 -27.26 11.36 -10.90
N GLU A 12 -26.88 12.43 -11.61
CA GLU A 12 -25.68 12.47 -12.46
C GLU A 12 -24.37 12.20 -11.69
N ASN A 13 -24.34 12.48 -10.39
CA ASN A 13 -23.16 12.30 -9.55
C ASN A 13 -23.27 11.07 -8.63
N GLU A 14 -24.30 10.24 -8.80
CA GLU A 14 -24.61 9.06 -7.96
C GLU A 14 -24.62 9.38 -6.46
N ARG A 15 -25.15 10.55 -6.12
CA ARG A 15 -25.25 11.07 -4.74
C ARG A 15 -26.55 10.55 -4.10
N PHE A 16 -26.64 9.23 -3.93
CA PHE A 16 -27.89 8.56 -3.58
C PHE A 16 -28.53 9.03 -2.27
N TYR A 17 -27.74 9.40 -1.25
CA TYR A 17 -28.29 9.94 0.01
C TYR A 17 -29.04 11.25 -0.23
N TYR A 18 -28.43 12.17 -0.98
CA TYR A 18 -29.07 13.44 -1.35
C TYR A 18 -30.23 13.23 -2.32
N TRP A 19 -30.13 12.26 -3.23
CA TRP A 19 -31.24 11.91 -4.11
C TRP A 19 -32.45 11.42 -3.31
N PHE A 20 -32.24 10.51 -2.35
CA PHE A 20 -33.29 10.04 -1.46
C PHE A 20 -33.95 11.19 -0.68
N GLU A 21 -33.13 12.07 -0.08
CA GLU A 21 -33.63 13.26 0.61
C GLU A 21 -34.49 14.14 -0.33
N LEU A 22 -33.98 14.45 -1.53
CA LEU A 22 -34.69 15.26 -2.51
C LEU A 22 -36.01 14.62 -2.99
N LEU A 23 -36.12 13.29 -2.97
CA LEU A 23 -37.39 12.59 -3.22
C LEU A 23 -38.38 12.80 -2.08
N SER A 24 -37.92 12.79 -0.82
CA SER A 24 -38.78 13.12 0.33
C SER A 24 -39.36 14.54 0.22
N TRP A 25 -38.53 15.52 -0.17
CA TRP A 25 -39.01 16.88 -0.46
C TRP A 25 -40.00 16.91 -1.64
N GLU A 26 -39.80 16.09 -2.67
CA GLU A 26 -40.70 16.05 -3.82
C GLU A 26 -42.07 15.49 -3.46
N LYS A 27 -42.12 14.49 -2.59
CA LYS A 27 -43.37 13.91 -2.05
C LYS A 27 -44.11 14.90 -1.16
N MET A 28 -43.41 15.63 -0.29
CA MET A 28 -44.02 16.67 0.53
C MET A 28 -44.72 17.75 -0.32
N LEU A 29 -44.06 18.23 -1.37
CA LEU A 29 -44.66 19.19 -2.31
C LEU A 29 -45.83 18.59 -3.11
N LEU A 30 -45.83 17.28 -3.33
CA LEU A 30 -46.92 16.58 -3.99
C LEU A 30 -48.16 16.51 -3.09
N GLU A 31 -47.97 16.22 -1.80
CA GLU A 31 -49.04 16.23 -0.80
C GLU A 31 -49.69 17.63 -0.70
N GLU A 32 -48.89 18.70 -0.61
CA GLU A 32 -49.40 20.09 -0.64
C GLU A 32 -50.17 20.40 -1.96
N ALA A 33 -49.70 19.88 -3.09
CA ALA A 33 -50.39 20.03 -4.37
C ALA A 33 -51.75 19.31 -4.39
N TYR A 34 -51.83 18.12 -3.77
CA TYR A 34 -53.08 17.38 -3.62
C TYR A 34 -54.06 18.09 -2.69
N GLU A 35 -53.59 18.65 -1.57
CA GLU A 35 -54.43 19.48 -0.68
C GLU A 35 -55.00 20.71 -1.39
N SER A 36 -54.26 21.26 -2.36
CA SER A 36 -54.71 22.36 -3.22
C SER A 36 -55.47 21.92 -4.48
N GLY A 37 -55.81 20.62 -4.60
CA GLY A 37 -56.64 20.06 -5.67
C GLY A 37 -55.94 19.82 -7.01
N GLN A 38 -54.59 19.85 -7.06
CA GLN A 38 -53.79 19.63 -8.26
C GLN A 38 -53.24 18.19 -8.33
N PHE A 39 -53.86 17.33 -9.15
CA PHE A 39 -53.48 15.92 -9.31
C PHE A 39 -52.68 15.65 -10.58
N THR A 40 -51.59 16.40 -10.81
CA THR A 40 -50.86 16.40 -12.10
C THR A 40 -49.62 15.51 -12.14
N LYS A 41 -49.25 14.84 -11.04
CA LYS A 41 -48.00 14.10 -10.90
C LYS A 41 -48.24 12.62 -10.59
N ASP A 42 -47.41 11.77 -11.17
CA ASP A 42 -47.44 10.32 -11.00
C ASP A 42 -46.75 9.92 -9.69
N LEU A 43 -47.54 9.53 -8.69
CA LEU A 43 -47.04 9.07 -7.40
C LEU A 43 -46.34 7.71 -7.52
N ASP A 44 -46.82 6.81 -8.38
CA ASP A 44 -46.25 5.47 -8.54
C ASP A 44 -44.83 5.56 -9.12
N ALA A 45 -44.61 6.44 -10.09
CA ALA A 45 -43.28 6.72 -10.62
C ALA A 45 -42.30 7.22 -9.54
N LEU A 46 -42.76 8.06 -8.60
CA LEU A 46 -41.92 8.53 -7.49
C LEU A 46 -41.63 7.43 -6.46
N ILE A 47 -42.60 6.54 -6.22
CA ILE A 47 -42.41 5.38 -5.34
C ILE A 47 -41.38 4.41 -5.95
N ASP A 48 -41.48 4.12 -7.24
CA ASP A 48 -40.52 3.25 -7.92
C ASP A 48 -39.12 3.89 -8.00
N GLU A 49 -39.02 5.20 -8.24
CA GLU A 49 -37.75 5.93 -8.17
C GLU A 49 -37.13 5.83 -6.76
N GLU A 50 -37.91 6.02 -5.71
CA GLU A 50 -37.43 5.88 -4.33
C GLU A 50 -36.95 4.45 -4.02
N ARG A 51 -37.67 3.43 -4.50
CA ARG A 51 -37.26 2.02 -4.34
C ARG A 51 -35.91 1.74 -5.00
N ASP A 52 -35.69 2.18 -6.24
CA ASP A 52 -34.39 2.05 -6.93
C ASP A 52 -33.26 2.75 -6.16
N VAL A 53 -33.51 3.97 -5.65
CA VAL A 53 -32.51 4.71 -4.87
C VAL A 53 -32.16 3.98 -3.57
N ILE A 54 -33.16 3.44 -2.85
CA ILE A 54 -32.94 2.66 -1.63
C ILE A 54 -32.13 1.39 -1.93
N GLU A 55 -32.43 0.68 -3.03
CA GLU A 55 -31.68 -0.51 -3.42
C GLU A 55 -30.21 -0.18 -3.73
N ARG A 56 -29.95 0.88 -4.49
CA ARG A 56 -28.58 1.36 -4.78
C ARG A 56 -27.85 1.82 -3.52
N LEU A 57 -28.54 2.48 -2.60
CA LEU A 57 -27.99 2.85 -1.29
C LEU A 57 -27.58 1.63 -0.48
N ARG A 58 -28.44 0.61 -0.42
CA ARG A 58 -28.13 -0.66 0.27
C ARG A 58 -26.93 -1.36 -0.36
N ASN A 59 -26.87 -1.42 -1.69
CA ASN A 59 -25.73 -1.98 -2.43
C ASN A 59 -24.44 -1.22 -2.11
N LEU A 60 -24.46 0.11 -2.19
CA LEU A 60 -23.30 0.96 -1.90
C LEU A 60 -22.84 0.83 -0.44
N ALA A 61 -23.78 0.80 0.51
CA ALA A 61 -23.48 0.64 1.94
C ALA A 61 -22.82 -0.72 2.22
N ALA A 62 -23.31 -1.81 1.60
CA ALA A 62 -22.71 -3.12 1.75
C ALA A 62 -21.25 -3.16 1.27
N TYR A 63 -20.93 -2.49 0.16
CA TYR A 63 -19.54 -2.33 -0.28
C TYR A 63 -18.69 -1.50 0.68
N HIS A 64 -19.24 -0.42 1.25
CA HIS A 64 -18.55 0.38 2.25
C HIS A 64 -18.19 -0.42 3.50
N ILE A 65 -19.07 -1.32 3.95
CA ILE A 65 -18.79 -2.20 5.10
C ILE A 65 -17.57 -3.09 4.80
N LEU A 66 -17.56 -3.74 3.63
CA LEU A 66 -16.44 -4.60 3.21
C LEU A 66 -15.14 -3.80 3.06
N TYR A 67 -15.22 -2.61 2.48
CA TYR A 67 -14.09 -1.70 2.37
C TYR A 67 -13.54 -1.27 3.74
N SER A 68 -14.41 -0.97 4.70
CA SER A 68 -13.99 -0.60 6.06
C SER A 68 -13.27 -1.76 6.77
N LYS A 69 -13.75 -3.00 6.60
CA LYS A 69 -13.08 -4.20 7.13
C LYS A 69 -11.68 -4.38 6.52
N ILE A 70 -11.55 -4.33 5.20
CA ILE A 70 -10.22 -4.49 4.57
C ILE A 70 -9.28 -3.33 4.95
N ASN A 71 -9.79 -2.10 5.02
CA ASN A 71 -8.98 -0.94 5.40
C ASN A 71 -8.51 -1.00 6.87
N TYR A 72 -9.27 -1.65 7.75
CA TYR A 72 -8.83 -1.93 9.12
C TYR A 72 -7.57 -2.81 9.13
N VAL A 73 -7.58 -3.94 8.39
CA VAL A 73 -6.40 -4.83 8.25
C VAL A 73 -5.17 -4.06 7.76
N PHE A 74 -5.33 -3.18 6.77
CA PHE A 74 -4.22 -2.40 6.23
C PHE A 74 -3.69 -1.33 7.20
N ARG A 75 -4.54 -0.76 8.05
CA ARG A 75 -4.12 0.28 9.01
C ARG A 75 -3.56 -0.29 10.31
N SER A 76 -3.94 -1.50 10.70
CA SER A 76 -3.42 -2.16 11.90
C SER A 76 -2.02 -2.75 11.69
N GLY A 77 -1.72 -3.26 10.50
CA GLY A 77 -0.49 -4.02 10.26
C GLY A 77 0.18 -3.83 8.90
N GLY A 78 -0.29 -2.95 8.01
CA GLY A 78 0.29 -2.69 6.68
C GLY A 78 0.18 -3.86 5.67
N HIS A 79 0.24 -5.09 6.17
CA HIS A 79 0.13 -6.39 5.51
C HIS A 79 -0.54 -7.38 6.44
N VAL A 80 -1.07 -8.45 5.84
CA VAL A 80 -1.59 -9.59 6.58
C VAL A 80 -0.42 -10.37 7.18
N ARG A 81 -0.39 -10.48 8.51
CA ARG A 81 0.62 -11.23 9.25
C ARG A 81 -0.01 -12.32 10.11
N THR A 82 -1.16 -12.07 10.71
CA THR A 82 -1.80 -13.05 11.61
C THR A 82 -2.81 -13.93 10.87
N GLU A 83 -3.06 -15.11 11.42
CA GLU A 83 -4.09 -16.02 10.89
C GLU A 83 -5.47 -15.36 10.90
N GLU A 84 -5.76 -14.52 11.90
CA GLU A 84 -7.01 -13.76 11.98
C GLU A 84 -7.12 -12.73 10.85
N GLU A 85 -6.03 -12.04 10.51
CA GLU A 85 -6.00 -11.11 9.38
C GLU A 85 -6.15 -11.87 8.05
N HIS A 86 -5.53 -13.05 7.90
CA HIS A 86 -5.69 -13.92 6.74
C HIS A 86 -7.16 -14.34 6.58
N ALA A 87 -7.78 -14.84 7.65
CA ALA A 87 -9.18 -15.24 7.67
C ALA A 87 -10.11 -14.07 7.31
N MET A 88 -9.83 -12.86 7.81
CA MET A 88 -10.62 -11.67 7.46
C MET A 88 -10.50 -11.30 5.99
N VAL A 89 -9.29 -11.35 5.41
CA VAL A 89 -9.09 -11.09 3.98
C VAL A 89 -9.77 -12.16 3.12
N GLU A 90 -9.75 -13.42 3.52
CA GLU A 90 -10.47 -14.50 2.83
C GLU A 90 -11.99 -14.32 2.91
N GLU A 91 -12.54 -14.01 4.09
CA GLU A 91 -13.97 -13.71 4.27
C GLU A 91 -14.43 -12.60 3.30
N ILE A 92 -13.65 -11.53 3.17
CA ILE A 92 -13.97 -10.41 2.27
C ILE A 92 -13.84 -10.85 0.81
N SER A 93 -12.78 -11.60 0.47
CA SER A 93 -12.52 -12.06 -0.91
C SER A 93 -13.62 -12.99 -1.42
N ASP A 94 -14.14 -13.87 -0.57
CA ASP A 94 -15.19 -14.82 -0.91
C ASP A 94 -16.61 -14.26 -0.77
N HIS A 95 -16.76 -13.05 -0.25
CA HIS A 95 -18.07 -12.41 -0.12
C HIS A 95 -18.77 -12.30 -1.49
N PRO A 96 -20.08 -12.64 -1.61
CA PRO A 96 -20.78 -12.68 -2.89
C PRO A 96 -20.71 -11.38 -3.71
N LEU A 97 -20.74 -10.22 -3.04
CA LEU A 97 -20.60 -8.91 -3.69
C LEU A 97 -19.22 -8.66 -4.30
N ILE A 98 -18.17 -9.28 -3.77
CA ILE A 98 -16.78 -9.12 -4.22
C ILE A 98 -16.46 -10.15 -5.30
N LYS A 99 -16.86 -11.41 -5.11
CA LYS A 99 -16.59 -12.50 -6.06
C LYS A 99 -17.52 -12.51 -7.27
N GLY A 100 -18.76 -12.08 -7.08
CA GLY A 100 -19.79 -12.08 -8.12
C GLY A 100 -19.49 -11.12 -9.27
N LYS A 101 -20.03 -11.44 -10.46
CA LYS A 101 -19.96 -10.56 -11.64
C LYS A 101 -21.11 -9.56 -11.61
N ASN A 102 -20.83 -8.30 -11.95
CA ASN A 102 -21.84 -7.23 -12.10
C ASN A 102 -22.73 -7.03 -10.87
N THR A 103 -22.18 -7.22 -9.67
CA THR A 103 -22.86 -7.06 -8.37
C THR A 103 -23.02 -5.60 -7.94
N ALA A 104 -22.22 -4.70 -8.52
CA ALA A 104 -22.30 -3.27 -8.26
C ALA A 104 -23.37 -2.60 -9.13
N GLN A 105 -24.29 -1.88 -8.50
CA GLN A 105 -25.40 -1.20 -9.16
C GLN A 105 -25.11 0.27 -9.51
N SER A 106 -23.88 0.74 -9.28
CA SER A 106 -23.45 2.12 -9.54
C SER A 106 -21.95 2.19 -9.80
N LEU A 107 -21.47 3.26 -10.42
CA LEU A 107 -20.04 3.51 -10.64
C LEU A 107 -19.30 3.71 -9.29
N ARG A 108 -19.94 4.37 -8.32
CA ARG A 108 -19.42 4.49 -6.95
C ARG A 108 -19.29 3.12 -6.28
N ALA A 109 -20.29 2.24 -6.41
CA ALA A 109 -20.19 0.88 -5.87
C ALA A 109 -19.13 0.05 -6.62
N ALA A 110 -19.06 0.19 -7.95
CA ALA A 110 -18.11 -0.54 -8.79
C ALA A 110 -16.66 -0.15 -8.45
N THR A 111 -16.39 1.14 -8.24
CA THR A 111 -15.07 1.58 -7.77
C THR A 111 -14.74 1.00 -6.40
N ILE A 112 -15.67 0.95 -5.44
CA ILE A 112 -15.40 0.30 -4.13
C ILE A 112 -15.14 -1.19 -4.30
N CYS A 113 -15.93 -1.88 -5.13
CA CYS A 113 -15.77 -3.31 -5.39
C CYS A 113 -14.37 -3.63 -5.90
N TYR A 114 -13.94 -3.01 -7.01
CA TYR A 114 -12.60 -3.24 -7.56
C TYR A 114 -11.51 -2.76 -6.62
N TYR A 115 -11.73 -1.69 -5.88
CA TYR A 115 -10.77 -1.19 -4.90
C TYR A 115 -10.55 -2.19 -3.75
N THR A 116 -11.62 -2.75 -3.21
CA THR A 116 -11.57 -3.83 -2.21
C THR A 116 -10.92 -5.09 -2.78
N GLN A 117 -11.25 -5.51 -4.00
CA GLN A 117 -10.56 -6.63 -4.66
C GLN A 117 -9.06 -6.37 -4.82
N GLY A 118 -8.67 -5.14 -5.21
CA GLY A 118 -7.27 -4.73 -5.35
C GLY A 118 -6.51 -4.87 -4.04
N PHE A 119 -7.13 -4.49 -2.92
CA PHE A 119 -6.58 -4.69 -1.58
C PHE A 119 -6.51 -6.15 -1.14
N CYS A 120 -7.52 -6.97 -1.43
CA CYS A 120 -7.48 -8.40 -1.15
C CYS A 120 -6.30 -9.07 -1.89
N HIS A 121 -6.14 -8.79 -3.19
CA HIS A 121 -5.00 -9.30 -3.96
C HIS A 121 -3.67 -8.72 -3.49
N TRP A 122 -3.64 -7.45 -3.06
CA TRP A 122 -2.44 -6.83 -2.47
C TRP A 122 -2.01 -7.53 -1.17
N ALA A 123 -2.97 -7.82 -0.29
CA ALA A 123 -2.75 -8.58 0.94
C ALA A 123 -2.17 -9.97 0.68
N LYS A 124 -2.66 -10.64 -0.38
CA LYS A 124 -2.16 -11.94 -0.84
C LYS A 124 -0.88 -11.86 -1.68
N ARG A 125 -0.36 -10.64 -1.95
CA ARG A 125 0.81 -10.37 -2.81
C ARG A 125 0.68 -10.84 -4.25
N GLU A 126 -0.55 -10.85 -4.75
CA GLU A 126 -0.88 -11.15 -6.14
C GLU A 126 -0.79 -9.87 -6.98
N TRP A 127 0.42 -9.32 -7.11
CA TRP A 127 0.66 -8.00 -7.72
C TRP A 127 0.02 -7.79 -9.09
N PRO A 128 0.07 -8.76 -10.04
CA PRO A 128 -0.60 -8.58 -11.34
C PRO A 128 -2.11 -8.39 -11.21
N MET A 129 -2.75 -9.17 -10.32
CA MET A 129 -4.20 -9.09 -10.09
C MET A 129 -4.56 -7.80 -9.36
N SER A 130 -3.78 -7.43 -8.35
CA SER A 130 -3.94 -6.18 -7.62
C SER A 130 -3.86 -4.97 -8.55
N LEU A 131 -2.83 -4.92 -9.41
CA LEU A 131 -2.66 -3.90 -10.43
C LEU A 131 -3.86 -3.85 -11.38
N GLU A 132 -4.32 -5.00 -11.91
CA GLU A 132 -5.50 -5.06 -12.78
C GLU A 132 -6.74 -4.43 -12.12
N LYS A 133 -6.96 -4.68 -10.82
CA LYS A 133 -8.13 -4.13 -10.13
C LYS A 133 -8.00 -2.63 -9.88
N PHE A 134 -6.84 -2.13 -9.47
CA PHE A 134 -6.63 -0.69 -9.30
C PHE A 134 -6.71 0.05 -10.64
N GLU A 135 -6.24 -0.55 -11.73
CA GLU A 135 -6.41 -0.03 -13.09
C GLU A 135 -7.89 0.07 -13.51
N LYS A 136 -8.71 -0.92 -13.14
CA LYS A 136 -10.17 -0.82 -13.34
C LYS A 136 -10.78 0.35 -12.57
N VAL A 137 -10.35 0.59 -11.33
CA VAL A 137 -10.80 1.77 -10.55
C VAL A 137 -10.39 3.06 -11.25
N ARG A 138 -9.13 3.16 -11.70
CA ARG A 138 -8.62 4.32 -12.45
C ARG A 138 -9.43 4.56 -13.71
N SER A 139 -9.63 3.52 -14.53
CA SER A 139 -10.41 3.59 -15.78
C SER A 139 -11.84 4.08 -15.55
N ILE A 140 -12.53 3.60 -14.50
CA ILE A 140 -13.88 4.09 -14.16
C ILE A 140 -13.84 5.58 -13.79
N LEU A 141 -12.89 6.01 -12.97
CA LEU A 141 -12.79 7.41 -12.53
C LEU A 141 -12.39 8.35 -13.68
N ASP A 142 -11.45 7.95 -14.53
CA ASP A 142 -11.04 8.73 -15.69
C ASP A 142 -12.14 8.85 -16.73
N GLY A 143 -12.95 7.80 -16.92
CA GLY A 143 -14.15 7.84 -17.76
C GLY A 143 -15.29 8.70 -17.21
N HIS A 144 -15.26 9.06 -15.92
CA HIS A 144 -16.34 9.81 -15.25
C HIS A 144 -15.79 10.98 -14.41
N PRO A 145 -15.37 12.10 -15.04
CA PRO A 145 -14.68 13.21 -14.38
C PRO A 145 -15.41 13.80 -13.18
N LYS A 146 -16.75 13.87 -13.23
CA LYS A 146 -17.58 14.36 -12.11
C LYS A 146 -17.44 13.49 -10.86
N ILE A 147 -17.42 12.17 -11.03
CA ILE A 147 -17.24 11.21 -9.92
C ILE A 147 -15.80 11.22 -9.42
N ARG A 148 -14.81 11.34 -10.32
CA ARG A 148 -13.39 11.50 -9.95
C ARG A 148 -13.17 12.73 -9.08
N ARG A 149 -13.73 13.87 -9.47
CA ARG A 149 -13.72 15.12 -8.71
C ARG A 149 -14.30 14.98 -7.31
N ASP A 150 -15.32 14.13 -7.17
CA ASP A 150 -15.99 13.84 -5.91
C ASP A 150 -15.24 12.81 -5.03
N LEU A 151 -14.26 12.09 -5.59
CA LEU A 151 -13.50 11.03 -4.94
C LEU A 151 -11.97 11.23 -5.06
N PRO A 152 -11.43 12.43 -4.81
CA PRO A 152 -10.02 12.73 -5.07
C PRO A 152 -9.08 11.87 -4.22
N LYS A 153 -9.42 11.65 -2.92
CA LYS A 153 -8.64 10.76 -2.04
C LYS A 153 -8.52 9.34 -2.57
N ARG A 154 -9.62 8.83 -3.15
CA ARG A 154 -9.64 7.47 -3.75
C ARG A 154 -8.76 7.44 -4.98
N TYR A 155 -8.85 8.44 -5.84
CA TYR A 155 -8.05 8.51 -7.07
C TYR A 155 -6.55 8.54 -6.78
N VAL A 156 -6.09 9.44 -5.88
CA VAL A 156 -4.68 9.52 -5.50
C VAL A 156 -4.21 8.20 -4.87
N ARG A 157 -5.01 7.60 -3.98
CA ARG A 157 -4.65 6.31 -3.38
C ARG A 157 -4.63 5.18 -4.41
N THR A 158 -5.54 5.17 -5.39
CA THR A 158 -5.51 4.21 -6.51
C THR A 158 -4.21 4.33 -7.29
N LEU A 159 -3.80 5.53 -7.67
CA LEU A 159 -2.52 5.75 -8.36
C LEU A 159 -1.32 5.28 -7.53
N ASN A 160 -1.30 5.59 -6.22
CA ASN A 160 -0.27 5.11 -5.30
C ASN A 160 -0.12 3.57 -5.34
N TYR A 161 -1.22 2.83 -5.25
CA TYR A 161 -1.15 1.36 -5.30
C TYR A 161 -0.85 0.79 -6.69
N ILE A 162 -1.19 1.50 -7.77
CA ILE A 162 -0.72 1.16 -9.12
C ILE A 162 0.81 1.23 -9.16
N VAL A 163 1.39 2.36 -8.72
CA VAL A 163 2.85 2.56 -8.69
C VAL A 163 3.54 1.50 -7.82
N LEU A 164 3.03 1.25 -6.60
CA LEU A 164 3.62 0.24 -5.73
C LEU A 164 3.56 -1.17 -6.35
N ALA A 165 2.47 -1.53 -7.03
CA ALA A 165 2.37 -2.81 -7.73
C ALA A 165 3.32 -2.88 -8.96
N GLU A 166 3.50 -1.77 -9.68
CA GLU A 166 4.45 -1.67 -10.78
C GLU A 166 5.90 -1.83 -10.30
N ILE A 167 6.25 -1.22 -9.17
CA ILE A 167 7.56 -1.40 -8.51
C ILE A 167 7.81 -2.88 -8.18
N GLU A 168 6.86 -3.55 -7.54
CA GLU A 168 6.95 -4.98 -7.19
C GLU A 168 6.99 -5.90 -8.42
N LEU A 169 6.45 -5.43 -9.56
CA LEU A 169 6.51 -6.12 -10.86
C LEU A 169 7.75 -5.74 -11.67
N HIS A 170 8.63 -4.87 -11.15
CA HIS A 170 9.78 -4.31 -11.84
C HIS A 170 9.43 -3.57 -13.14
N ARG A 171 8.24 -2.96 -13.21
CA ARG A 171 7.79 -2.08 -14.31
C ARG A 171 8.17 -0.62 -14.00
N PHE A 172 9.46 -0.38 -13.83
CA PHE A 172 9.99 0.89 -13.30
C PHE A 172 9.67 2.10 -14.18
N ASP A 173 9.64 1.94 -15.51
CA ASP A 173 9.28 3.02 -16.42
C ASP A 173 7.82 3.44 -16.30
N ASP A 174 6.92 2.48 -16.07
CA ASP A 174 5.50 2.77 -15.86
C ASP A 174 5.27 3.39 -14.48
N ALA A 175 5.96 2.88 -13.46
CA ALA A 175 5.95 3.46 -12.12
C ALA A 175 6.39 4.94 -12.14
N ARG A 176 7.45 5.29 -12.88
CA ARG A 176 7.92 6.68 -13.01
C ARG A 176 6.86 7.58 -13.64
N LYS A 177 6.20 7.14 -14.71
CA LYS A 177 5.10 7.90 -15.36
C LYS A 177 3.93 8.11 -14.41
N HIS A 178 3.54 7.09 -13.65
CA HIS A 178 2.44 7.20 -12.70
C HIS A 178 2.81 8.06 -11.47
N ILE A 179 4.07 8.12 -11.05
CA ILE A 179 4.55 9.09 -10.03
C ILE A 179 4.41 10.52 -10.54
N GLU A 180 4.82 10.79 -11.78
CA GLU A 180 4.61 12.10 -12.42
C GLU A 180 3.12 12.45 -12.51
N GLN A 181 2.27 11.46 -12.84
CA GLN A 181 0.82 11.63 -12.81
C GLN A 181 0.31 12.01 -11.42
N ILE A 182 0.77 11.33 -10.36
CA ILE A 182 0.43 11.68 -8.97
C ILE A 182 0.79 13.15 -8.69
N ARG A 183 2.00 13.60 -9.04
CA ARG A 183 2.42 15.00 -8.83
C ARG A 183 1.53 16.00 -9.54
N SER A 184 1.01 15.64 -10.71
CA SER A 184 0.14 16.50 -11.51
C SER A 184 -1.31 16.59 -11.00
N VAL A 185 -1.76 15.71 -10.09
CA VAL A 185 -3.18 15.65 -9.70
C VAL A 185 -3.67 16.94 -9.03
N SER A 186 -2.79 17.68 -8.35
CA SER A 186 -3.11 18.97 -7.71
C SER A 186 -3.62 20.02 -8.70
N SER A 187 -3.26 19.90 -9.99
CA SER A 187 -3.73 20.78 -11.07
C SER A 187 -5.15 20.43 -11.58
N MET A 188 -5.73 19.33 -11.13
CA MET A 188 -7.04 18.85 -11.61
C MET A 188 -8.20 19.47 -10.82
N ASP A 189 -9.34 19.67 -11.49
CA ASP A 189 -10.57 20.16 -10.83
C ASP A 189 -10.98 19.23 -9.68
N GLY A 190 -11.23 19.82 -8.50
CA GLY A 190 -11.55 19.14 -7.23
C GLY A 190 -10.41 18.51 -6.45
N PHE A 191 -9.15 18.74 -6.86
CA PHE A 191 -7.97 18.21 -6.16
C PHE A 191 -7.19 19.27 -5.35
N GLY A 192 -7.65 20.53 -5.32
CA GLY A 192 -7.00 21.62 -4.59
C GLY A 192 -7.23 21.65 -3.06
N GLY A 193 -7.72 20.56 -2.46
CA GLY A 193 -7.95 20.49 -1.01
C GLY A 193 -6.68 20.14 -0.24
N ILE A 194 -6.50 20.72 0.96
CA ILE A 194 -5.32 20.49 1.82
C ILE A 194 -5.06 19.00 2.06
N ASP A 195 -6.10 18.21 2.34
CA ASP A 195 -5.94 16.76 2.54
C ASP A 195 -5.40 16.04 1.29
N ILE A 196 -5.75 16.54 0.10
CA ILE A 196 -5.31 15.96 -1.18
C ILE A 196 -3.86 16.37 -1.46
N GLU A 197 -3.50 17.60 -1.12
CA GLU A 197 -2.11 18.07 -1.16
C GLU A 197 -1.21 17.18 -0.29
N VAL A 198 -1.57 16.98 0.98
CA VAL A 198 -0.83 16.09 1.91
C VAL A 198 -0.72 14.67 1.35
N GLN A 199 -1.83 14.12 0.83
CA GLN A 199 -1.84 12.77 0.28
C GLN A 199 -1.01 12.64 -1.00
N THR A 200 -1.02 13.66 -1.84
CA THR A 200 -0.25 13.72 -3.10
C THR A 200 1.24 13.84 -2.81
N PHE A 201 1.60 14.71 -1.87
CA PHE A 201 2.97 14.83 -1.37
C PHE A 201 3.46 13.48 -0.86
N ASN A 202 2.72 12.84 0.05
CA ASN A 202 3.08 11.54 0.62
C ASN A 202 3.25 10.47 -0.46
N ALA A 203 2.23 10.30 -1.32
CA ALA A 203 2.26 9.27 -2.35
C ALA A 203 3.41 9.48 -3.34
N SER A 204 3.65 10.73 -3.80
CA SER A 204 4.71 10.99 -4.78
C SER A 204 6.11 10.76 -4.21
N PHE A 205 6.42 11.27 -3.02
CA PHE A 205 7.76 11.12 -2.43
C PHE A 205 8.02 9.68 -1.98
N LEU A 206 7.10 9.04 -1.26
CA LEU A 206 7.31 7.64 -0.84
C LEU A 206 7.45 6.72 -2.03
N CYS A 207 6.57 6.81 -3.03
CA CYS A 207 6.68 5.97 -4.21
C CYS A 207 8.01 6.17 -4.95
N GLU A 208 8.53 7.40 -5.05
CA GLU A 208 9.81 7.64 -5.72
C GLU A 208 11.00 7.14 -4.91
N LEU A 209 11.00 7.31 -3.57
CA LEU A 209 12.02 6.71 -2.70
C LEU A 209 12.01 5.19 -2.83
N TRP A 210 10.84 4.55 -2.79
CA TRP A 210 10.72 3.09 -2.95
C TRP A 210 11.11 2.62 -4.35
N LEU A 211 10.78 3.39 -5.40
CA LEU A 211 11.22 3.09 -6.76
C LEU A 211 12.74 3.10 -6.85
N LEU A 212 13.39 4.14 -6.34
CA LEU A 212 14.85 4.28 -6.40
C LEU A 212 15.57 3.25 -5.52
N ASP A 213 15.05 2.96 -4.32
CA ASP A 213 15.52 1.85 -3.49
C ASP A 213 15.47 0.54 -4.27
N ARG A 214 14.32 0.25 -4.88
CA ARG A 214 14.08 -0.95 -5.70
C ARG A 214 14.82 -0.95 -7.03
N MET A 215 15.56 0.10 -7.38
CA MET A 215 16.48 0.12 -8.52
C MET A 215 17.94 0.10 -8.08
N GLY A 216 18.23 0.11 -6.77
CA GLY A 216 19.56 0.30 -6.23
C GLY A 216 20.15 1.69 -6.52
N GLU A 217 19.29 2.68 -6.80
CA GLU A 217 19.67 4.05 -7.13
C GLU A 217 19.64 4.95 -5.89
N HIS A 218 20.18 4.47 -4.76
CA HIS A 218 20.11 5.15 -3.47
C HIS A 218 20.77 6.53 -3.47
N GLN A 219 21.84 6.72 -4.26
CA GLN A 219 22.46 8.04 -4.41
C GLN A 219 21.51 9.08 -5.04
N ARG A 220 20.67 8.67 -5.99
CA ARG A 220 19.63 9.54 -6.56
C ARG A 220 18.50 9.77 -5.56
N ALA A 221 18.17 8.77 -4.74
CA ALA A 221 17.18 8.93 -3.69
C ALA A 221 17.62 9.97 -2.64
N LEU A 222 18.93 10.12 -2.38
CA LEU A 222 19.45 11.20 -1.53
C LEU A 222 19.16 12.60 -2.06
N GLU A 223 19.04 12.78 -3.38
CA GLU A 223 18.69 14.08 -3.99
C GLU A 223 17.26 14.51 -3.63
N LEU A 224 16.39 13.56 -3.28
CA LEU A 224 15.01 13.82 -2.85
C LEU A 224 14.91 14.18 -1.36
N VAL A 225 15.95 13.93 -0.57
CA VAL A 225 15.91 14.14 0.89
C VAL A 225 15.71 15.61 1.25
N PRO A 226 16.47 16.59 0.71
CA PRO A 226 16.24 18.00 1.03
C PRO A 226 14.81 18.49 0.73
N PRO A 227 14.26 18.35 -0.50
CA PRO A 227 12.91 18.82 -0.77
C PRO A 227 11.83 18.03 -0.02
N LEU A 228 12.08 16.77 0.34
CA LEU A 228 11.20 16.01 1.22
C LEU A 228 11.15 16.63 2.62
N LEU A 229 12.30 16.91 3.22
CA LEU A 229 12.35 17.49 4.56
C LEU A 229 11.73 18.89 4.60
N ASP A 230 12.00 19.72 3.59
CA ASP A 230 11.38 21.04 3.44
C ASP A 230 9.84 20.92 3.35
N GLY A 231 9.35 19.97 2.55
CA GLY A 231 7.90 19.73 2.43
C GLY A 231 7.27 19.15 3.70
N MET A 232 7.98 18.30 4.44
CA MET A 232 7.51 17.80 5.74
C MET A 232 7.38 18.96 6.75
N GLU A 233 8.35 19.88 6.76
CA GLU A 233 8.32 21.07 7.61
C GLU A 233 7.18 22.02 7.21
N GLU A 234 6.98 22.28 5.92
CA GLU A 234 5.90 23.14 5.40
C GLU A 234 4.50 22.58 5.69
N LEU A 235 4.33 21.26 5.59
CA LEU A 235 3.08 20.61 5.97
C LEU A 235 2.86 20.66 7.48
N GLY A 236 3.94 20.57 8.28
CA GLY A 236 3.90 20.66 9.73
C GLY A 236 2.87 19.71 10.33
N GLY A 237 2.01 20.22 11.23
CA GLY A 237 0.96 19.42 11.87
C GLY A 237 -0.12 18.87 10.94
N ARG A 238 -0.15 19.26 9.65
CA ARG A 238 -1.04 18.66 8.63
C ARG A 238 -0.52 17.31 8.16
N LEU A 239 0.77 17.04 8.28
CA LEU A 239 1.34 15.74 7.96
C LEU A 239 0.92 14.74 9.03
N HIS A 240 0.15 13.74 8.62
CA HIS A 240 -0.28 12.69 9.53
C HIS A 240 0.92 11.91 10.06
N LYS A 241 0.85 11.54 11.35
CA LYS A 241 1.91 10.78 12.03
C LYS A 241 2.28 9.47 11.32
N GLU A 242 1.30 8.84 10.68
CA GLU A 242 1.48 7.63 9.86
C GLU A 242 2.51 7.86 8.75
N TYR A 243 2.41 8.99 8.04
CA TYR A 243 3.29 9.37 6.94
C TYR A 243 4.67 9.78 7.44
N GLU A 244 4.75 10.48 8.57
CA GLU A 244 6.03 10.82 9.22
C GLU A 244 6.84 9.54 9.54
N ILE A 245 6.19 8.51 10.10
CA ILE A 245 6.83 7.22 10.40
C ILE A 245 7.30 6.53 9.10
N GLU A 246 6.48 6.54 8.04
CA GLU A 246 6.87 6.00 6.73
C GLU A 246 8.09 6.70 6.16
N PHE A 247 8.12 8.04 6.21
CA PHE A 247 9.24 8.82 5.71
C PHE A 247 10.52 8.56 6.49
N HIS A 248 10.46 8.56 7.83
CA HIS A 248 11.62 8.23 8.65
C HIS A 248 12.17 6.84 8.33
N TYR A 249 11.30 5.85 8.10
CA TYR A 249 11.74 4.52 7.71
C TYR A 249 12.37 4.51 6.31
N ALA A 250 11.74 5.15 5.32
CA ALA A 250 12.26 5.25 3.96
C ALA A 250 13.62 5.96 3.91
N LEU A 251 13.78 7.05 4.68
CA LEU A 251 15.04 7.76 4.83
C LEU A 251 16.13 6.86 5.43
N ALA A 252 15.80 6.05 6.44
CA ALA A 252 16.76 5.10 6.99
C ALA A 252 17.27 4.11 5.92
N VAL A 253 16.37 3.54 5.12
CA VAL A 253 16.71 2.61 4.03
C VAL A 253 17.55 3.29 2.95
N VAL A 254 17.16 4.50 2.52
CA VAL A 254 17.86 5.26 1.50
C VAL A 254 19.28 5.63 1.93
N HIS A 255 19.44 6.16 3.14
CA HIS A 255 20.77 6.49 3.68
C HIS A 255 21.64 5.23 3.84
N PHE A 256 21.07 4.11 4.27
CA PHE A 256 21.81 2.85 4.38
C PHE A 256 22.30 2.37 3.00
N GLY A 257 21.42 2.35 2.00
CA GLY A 257 21.77 1.87 0.67
C GLY A 257 22.81 2.75 -0.04
N ALA A 258 22.85 4.04 0.31
CA ALA A 258 23.88 4.99 -0.13
C ALA A 258 25.20 4.92 0.68
N GLY A 259 25.31 4.02 1.66
CA GLY A 259 26.49 3.86 2.50
C GLY A 259 26.59 4.86 3.67
N GLU A 260 25.59 5.71 3.88
CA GLU A 260 25.52 6.67 4.99
C GLU A 260 24.95 6.03 6.27
N VAL A 261 25.56 4.93 6.74
CA VAL A 261 25.02 4.05 7.80
C VAL A 261 24.72 4.79 9.12
N ASN A 262 25.53 5.79 9.49
CA ASN A 262 25.27 6.63 10.68
C ASN A 262 23.98 7.44 10.54
N LYS A 263 23.68 7.98 9.35
CA LYS A 263 22.42 8.70 9.08
C LYS A 263 21.24 7.73 9.01
N ALA A 264 21.45 6.52 8.49
CA ALA A 264 20.45 5.46 8.54
C ALA A 264 20.02 5.17 9.99
N LEU A 265 20.99 5.02 10.91
CA LEU A 265 20.72 4.85 12.34
C LEU A 265 19.96 6.04 12.94
N PHE A 266 20.31 7.27 12.57
CA PHE A 266 19.60 8.48 13.03
C PHE A 266 18.11 8.41 12.68
N TRP A 267 17.77 8.16 11.42
CA TRP A 267 16.38 8.08 10.97
C TRP A 267 15.65 6.87 11.55
N LEU A 268 16.34 5.74 11.67
CA LEU A 268 15.77 4.55 12.28
C LEU A 268 15.42 4.77 13.76
N ASN A 269 16.25 5.51 14.49
CA ASN A 269 15.96 5.92 15.86
C ASN A 269 14.76 6.86 15.97
N LYS A 270 14.46 7.67 14.94
CA LYS A 270 13.21 8.46 14.92
C LYS A 270 11.98 7.56 14.87
N VAL A 271 12.04 6.46 14.12
CA VAL A 271 10.97 5.44 14.11
C VAL A 271 10.89 4.72 15.46
N LEU A 272 12.01 4.19 15.96
CA LEU A 272 12.02 3.34 17.15
C LEU A 272 11.65 4.05 18.45
N ASN A 273 11.90 5.36 18.54
CA ASN A 273 11.60 6.20 19.71
C ASN A 273 10.33 7.03 19.53
N ASP A 274 9.51 6.74 18.52
CA ASP A 274 8.26 7.46 18.30
C ASP A 274 7.22 7.17 19.39
N ASN A 275 6.41 8.18 19.71
CA ASN A 275 5.47 8.16 20.83
C ASN A 275 4.13 7.48 20.50
N GLU A 276 3.90 7.03 19.26
CA GLU A 276 2.68 6.32 18.87
C GLU A 276 2.89 4.81 18.62
N PRO A 277 3.11 4.01 19.69
CA PRO A 277 3.03 2.56 19.79
C PRO A 277 2.44 1.79 18.65
N THR A 278 1.16 2.11 18.46
CA THR A 278 0.10 1.31 17.87
C THR A 278 -0.07 1.58 16.39
N LEU A 279 0.46 2.70 15.91
CA LEU A 279 0.42 3.07 14.51
C LEU A 279 1.56 2.37 13.76
N ARG A 280 1.26 1.74 12.62
CA ARG A 280 2.26 1.10 11.75
C ARG A 280 3.20 0.13 12.46
N GLN A 281 2.59 -0.79 13.21
CA GLN A 281 3.29 -1.83 13.96
C GLN A 281 4.23 -2.70 13.12
N ASP A 282 3.89 -2.85 11.84
CA ASP A 282 4.73 -3.43 10.82
C ASP A 282 6.08 -2.72 10.73
N ILE A 283 6.07 -1.40 10.50
CA ILE A 283 7.28 -0.60 10.40
C ILE A 283 8.11 -0.71 11.68
N PHE A 284 7.49 -0.64 12.86
CA PHE A 284 8.22 -0.79 14.13
C PHE A 284 8.88 -2.16 14.31
N SER A 285 8.27 -3.21 13.79
CA SER A 285 8.82 -4.57 13.88
C SER A 285 10.01 -4.72 12.93
N TYR A 286 9.86 -4.29 11.68
CA TYR A 286 10.93 -4.33 10.69
C TYR A 286 12.05 -3.33 10.96
N ALA A 287 11.75 -2.17 11.56
CA ALA A 287 12.75 -1.21 12.01
C ALA A 287 13.66 -1.82 13.07
N ARG A 288 13.15 -2.65 13.98
CA ARG A 288 13.98 -3.34 15.00
C ARG A 288 14.91 -4.37 14.37
N LEU A 289 14.44 -5.13 13.38
CA LEU A 289 15.27 -6.08 12.63
C LEU A 289 16.33 -5.35 11.82
N PHE A 290 15.94 -4.29 11.11
CA PHE A 290 16.86 -3.47 10.36
C PHE A 290 17.91 -2.80 11.26
N ASN A 291 17.54 -2.42 12.49
CA ASN A 291 18.47 -1.83 13.44
C ASN A 291 19.60 -2.80 13.82
N LEU A 292 19.33 -4.11 13.87
CA LEU A 292 20.38 -5.12 14.10
C LEU A 292 21.43 -5.09 12.99
N ILE A 293 20.98 -4.97 11.73
CA ILE A 293 21.85 -4.87 10.56
C ILE A 293 22.65 -3.57 10.61
N VAL A 294 21.98 -2.43 10.86
CA VAL A 294 22.65 -1.12 10.97
C VAL A 294 23.73 -1.12 12.06
N HIS A 295 23.46 -1.68 13.23
CA HIS A 295 24.47 -1.77 14.29
C HIS A 295 25.61 -2.74 13.96
N TYR A 296 25.32 -3.83 13.24
CA TYR A 296 26.35 -4.73 12.73
C TYR A 296 27.30 -4.02 11.77
N GLU A 297 26.77 -3.28 10.79
CA GLU A 297 27.55 -2.50 9.81
C GLU A 297 28.42 -1.41 10.48
N LEU A 298 27.92 -0.82 11.56
CA LEU A 298 28.68 0.18 12.33
C LEU A 298 29.75 -0.44 13.24
N GLY A 299 29.87 -1.77 13.31
CA GLY A 299 30.81 -2.45 14.21
C GLY A 299 30.44 -2.34 15.68
N ASN A 300 29.18 -2.01 16.00
CA ASN A 300 28.70 -1.83 17.38
C ASN A 300 28.40 -3.18 18.06
N TYR A 301 29.34 -4.13 18.01
CA TYR A 301 29.11 -5.54 18.40
C TYR A 301 28.74 -5.72 19.88
N ASP A 302 29.37 -4.95 20.78
CA ASP A 302 29.07 -4.99 22.22
C ASP A 302 27.62 -4.59 22.51
N LEU A 303 27.15 -3.51 21.87
CA LEU A 303 25.78 -3.04 22.00
C LEU A 303 24.80 -3.97 21.29
N LEU A 304 25.19 -4.54 20.15
CA LEU A 304 24.36 -5.40 19.33
C LEU A 304 23.88 -6.63 20.10
N GLU A 305 24.68 -7.22 20.98
CA GLU A 305 24.23 -8.35 21.81
C GLU A 305 23.01 -7.98 22.69
N TYR A 306 23.01 -6.78 23.26
CA TYR A 306 21.87 -6.26 24.01
C TYR A 306 20.67 -6.03 23.11
N ILE A 307 20.86 -5.38 21.96
CA ILE A 307 19.77 -5.06 21.02
C ILE A 307 19.12 -6.35 20.52
N VAL A 308 19.91 -7.36 20.15
CA VAL A 308 19.41 -8.69 19.75
C VAL A 308 18.45 -9.27 20.80
N ARG A 309 18.83 -9.26 22.09
CA ARG A 309 17.97 -9.80 23.17
C ARG A 309 16.68 -9.00 23.30
N SER A 310 16.74 -7.68 23.16
CA SER A 310 15.57 -6.80 23.21
C SER A 310 14.62 -7.04 22.02
N THR A 311 15.16 -7.21 20.81
CA THR A 311 14.40 -7.50 19.59
C THR A 311 13.72 -8.86 19.66
N GLN A 312 14.41 -9.90 20.12
CA GLN A 312 13.81 -11.22 20.33
C GLN A 312 12.61 -11.16 21.27
N ARG A 313 12.78 -10.49 22.43
CA ARG A 313 11.70 -10.33 23.42
C ARG A 313 10.50 -9.60 22.83
N PHE A 314 10.74 -8.56 22.02
CA PHE A 314 9.69 -7.80 21.37
C PHE A 314 8.88 -8.67 20.40
N LEU A 315 9.57 -9.39 19.50
CA LEU A 315 8.91 -10.24 18.49
C LEU A 315 8.15 -11.41 19.12
N SER A 316 8.71 -12.04 20.16
CA SER A 316 8.01 -13.13 20.88
C SER A 316 6.71 -12.69 21.53
N LYS A 317 6.58 -11.42 21.94
CA LYS A 317 5.39 -10.88 22.61
C LYS A 317 4.24 -10.54 21.65
N LYS A 318 4.53 -10.29 20.36
CA LYS A 318 3.57 -9.75 19.37
C LYS A 318 2.92 -10.78 18.45
N GLN A 319 2.82 -12.03 18.90
CA GLN A 319 2.32 -13.18 18.13
C GLN A 319 3.27 -13.58 16.99
N ARG A 320 4.11 -14.57 17.33
CA ARG A 320 5.01 -15.38 16.50
C ARG A 320 5.97 -14.58 15.60
N ALA A 321 7.25 -14.61 15.98
CA ALA A 321 8.32 -14.31 15.05
C ALA A 321 8.24 -15.31 13.89
N HIS A 322 8.28 -14.80 12.65
CA HIS A 322 8.37 -15.67 11.47
C HIS A 322 9.74 -16.37 11.45
N GLU A 323 9.86 -17.50 10.77
CA GLU A 323 11.10 -18.29 10.79
C GLU A 323 12.28 -17.47 10.25
N VAL A 324 12.05 -16.61 9.26
CA VAL A 324 13.05 -15.70 8.71
C VAL A 324 13.59 -14.72 9.75
N GLU A 325 12.74 -14.23 10.65
CA GLU A 325 13.14 -13.25 11.66
C GLU A 325 14.03 -13.92 12.70
N VAL A 326 13.70 -15.16 13.07
CA VAL A 326 14.51 -15.99 13.96
C VAL A 326 15.87 -16.29 13.32
N LEU A 327 15.87 -16.72 12.05
CA LEU A 327 17.08 -17.02 11.29
C LEU A 327 18.00 -15.80 11.22
N LEU A 328 17.45 -14.63 10.87
CA LEU A 328 18.21 -13.39 10.75
C LEU A 328 18.83 -12.97 12.08
N ILE A 329 18.05 -13.03 13.17
CA ILE A 329 18.55 -12.67 14.49
C ILE A 329 19.67 -13.60 14.95
N ASP A 330 19.53 -14.91 14.74
CA ASP A 330 20.56 -15.89 15.09
C ASP A 330 21.86 -15.63 14.33
N HIS A 331 21.77 -15.42 13.01
CA HIS A 331 22.94 -15.15 12.19
C HIS A 331 23.61 -13.84 12.57
N ILE A 332 22.87 -12.75 12.78
CA ILE A 332 23.46 -11.47 13.21
C ILE A 332 24.18 -11.63 14.57
N ARG A 333 23.60 -12.38 15.51
CA ARG A 333 24.26 -12.68 16.79
C ARG A 333 25.57 -13.44 16.61
N ARG A 334 25.61 -14.43 15.72
CA ARG A 334 26.80 -15.24 15.44
C ARG A 334 27.86 -14.41 14.72
N LEU A 335 27.45 -13.61 13.72
CA LEU A 335 28.31 -12.70 12.98
C LEU A 335 29.00 -11.69 13.91
N ALA A 336 28.27 -11.13 14.88
CA ALA A 336 28.82 -10.19 15.86
C ALA A 336 29.88 -10.79 16.80
N ARG A 337 29.89 -12.13 16.96
CA ARG A 337 30.86 -12.86 17.81
C ARG A 337 32.01 -13.45 17.02
N SER A 338 31.96 -13.39 15.69
CA SER A 338 32.96 -14.00 14.85
C SER A 338 34.10 -13.02 14.58
N ASP A 339 35.31 -13.42 14.95
CA ASP A 339 36.54 -12.63 14.73
C ASP A 339 37.26 -13.02 13.43
N LYS A 340 36.93 -14.17 12.84
CA LYS A 340 37.60 -14.71 11.65
C LYS A 340 36.81 -14.46 10.38
N GLU A 341 37.48 -13.95 9.36
CA GLU A 341 36.87 -13.68 8.05
C GLU A 341 36.27 -14.94 7.40
N GLU A 342 36.95 -16.09 7.50
CA GLU A 342 36.47 -17.38 6.98
C GLU A 342 35.15 -17.82 7.64
N GLU A 343 35.01 -17.59 8.96
CA GLU A 343 33.79 -17.94 9.69
C GLU A 343 32.65 -16.98 9.32
N ARG A 344 32.93 -15.68 9.18
CA ARG A 344 31.94 -14.71 8.69
C ARG A 344 31.45 -15.05 7.29
N ALA A 345 32.35 -15.41 6.37
CA ALA A 345 32.00 -15.82 5.02
C ALA A 345 31.06 -17.05 5.06
N ALA A 346 31.40 -18.08 5.83
CA ALA A 346 30.56 -19.27 5.99
C ALA A 346 29.18 -18.94 6.60
N LEU A 347 29.09 -17.99 7.53
CA LEU A 347 27.82 -17.53 8.09
C LEU A 347 26.95 -16.80 7.07
N PHE A 348 27.54 -16.00 6.18
CA PHE A 348 26.79 -15.35 5.10
C PHE A 348 26.32 -16.35 4.05
N ASP A 349 27.13 -17.37 3.72
CA ASP A 349 26.71 -18.46 2.83
C ASP A 349 25.53 -19.23 3.42
N SER A 350 25.60 -19.63 4.70
CA SER A 350 24.49 -20.34 5.35
C SER A 350 23.23 -19.48 5.49
N LEU A 351 23.39 -18.16 5.71
CA LEU A 351 22.27 -17.23 5.75
C LEU A 351 21.61 -17.09 4.38
N ASP A 352 22.39 -16.98 3.30
CA ASP A 352 21.85 -16.92 1.93
C ASP A 352 21.03 -18.18 1.61
N GLU A 353 21.56 -19.36 1.90
CA GLU A 353 20.86 -20.63 1.69
C GLU A 353 19.55 -20.70 2.48
N GLY A 354 19.59 -20.36 3.76
CA GLY A 354 18.41 -20.36 4.63
C GLY A 354 17.35 -19.36 4.20
N LEU A 355 17.75 -18.13 3.82
CA LEU A 355 16.82 -17.12 3.32
C LEU A 355 16.17 -17.56 1.99
N ASN A 356 16.94 -18.11 1.06
CA ASN A 356 16.40 -18.58 -0.21
C ASN A 356 15.44 -19.77 -0.06
N ASP A 357 15.63 -20.62 0.97
CA ASP A 357 14.70 -21.70 1.27
C ASP A 357 13.40 -21.17 1.89
N LEU A 358 13.50 -20.33 2.93
CA LEU A 358 12.34 -19.75 3.62
C LEU A 358 11.50 -18.88 2.69
N PHE A 359 12.12 -18.09 1.82
CA PHE A 359 11.40 -17.22 0.87
C PHE A 359 10.66 -17.95 -0.25
N LYS A 360 10.71 -19.29 -0.29
CA LYS A 360 9.77 -20.08 -1.09
C LYS A 360 8.35 -20.00 -0.52
N ASP A 361 8.20 -19.86 0.80
CA ASP A 361 6.95 -19.47 1.42
C ASP A 361 6.75 -17.97 1.24
N PRO A 362 5.67 -17.53 0.58
CA PRO A 362 5.35 -16.11 0.50
C PRO A 362 5.39 -15.43 1.87
N ASN A 363 4.83 -16.02 2.94
CA ASN A 363 4.67 -15.39 4.26
C ASN A 363 6.00 -15.00 4.91
N GLU A 364 7.04 -15.79 4.66
CA GLU A 364 8.41 -15.49 5.11
C GLU A 364 9.03 -14.34 4.29
N GLY A 365 8.68 -14.18 3.02
CA GLY A 365 9.19 -13.14 2.13
C GLY A 365 8.77 -11.70 2.46
N LEU A 366 7.92 -11.46 3.46
CA LEU A 366 7.40 -10.11 3.75
C LEU A 366 8.50 -9.11 4.15
N ILE A 367 9.54 -9.58 4.84
CA ILE A 367 10.67 -8.73 5.27
C ILE A 367 11.37 -8.05 4.08
N GLN A 368 11.42 -8.72 2.91
CA GLN A 368 12.02 -8.20 1.69
C GLN A 368 11.33 -6.94 1.19
N LYS A 369 10.07 -6.72 1.59
CA LYS A 369 9.36 -5.48 1.25
C LYS A 369 9.92 -4.28 2.00
N TYR A 370 10.39 -4.47 3.23
CA TYR A 370 10.86 -3.39 4.09
C TYR A 370 12.35 -3.12 3.91
N PHE A 371 13.13 -4.18 3.71
CA PHE A 371 14.56 -4.11 3.45
C PHE A 371 15.01 -5.34 2.64
N ASP A 372 15.77 -5.18 1.56
CA ASP A 372 16.27 -6.32 0.77
C ASP A 372 17.46 -6.98 1.49
N VAL A 373 17.13 -7.90 2.42
CA VAL A 373 18.09 -8.69 3.20
C VAL A 373 18.97 -9.54 2.28
N LEU A 374 18.43 -10.06 1.18
CA LEU A 374 19.24 -10.81 0.21
C LEU A 374 20.30 -9.92 -0.47
N ALA A 375 19.96 -8.67 -0.78
CA ALA A 375 20.95 -7.73 -1.31
C ALA A 375 22.03 -7.42 -0.27
N TRP A 376 21.67 -7.29 1.01
CA TRP A 376 22.65 -7.12 2.09
C TRP A 376 23.59 -8.34 2.20
N VAL A 377 23.05 -9.55 2.25
CA VAL A 377 23.86 -10.78 2.29
C VAL A 377 24.77 -10.89 1.05
N ARG A 378 24.22 -10.62 -0.15
CA ARG A 378 25.01 -10.64 -1.39
C ARG A 378 26.14 -9.63 -1.35
N SER A 379 25.90 -8.41 -0.86
CA SER A 379 26.92 -7.36 -0.79
C SER A 379 28.17 -7.81 -0.04
N HIS A 380 27.97 -8.55 1.06
CA HIS A 380 29.07 -9.10 1.87
C HIS A 380 29.76 -10.29 1.22
N ARG A 381 29.01 -11.17 0.55
CA ARG A 381 29.57 -12.34 -0.14
C ARG A 381 30.39 -11.96 -1.38
N GLU A 382 29.94 -10.94 -2.11
CA GLU A 382 30.56 -10.52 -3.37
C GLU A 382 31.54 -9.34 -3.19
N GLY A 383 31.59 -8.72 -2.01
CA GLY A 383 32.46 -7.56 -1.74
C GLY A 383 32.06 -6.31 -2.52
N ILE A 384 30.76 -6.14 -2.79
CA ILE A 384 30.18 -5.00 -3.52
C ILE A 384 29.32 -4.16 -2.58
N THR A 385 28.96 -2.95 -3.01
CA THR A 385 28.04 -2.11 -2.23
C THR A 385 26.62 -2.69 -2.20
N TYR A 386 25.84 -2.33 -1.19
CA TYR A 386 24.41 -2.70 -1.12
C TYR A 386 23.64 -2.27 -2.38
N SER A 387 23.85 -1.03 -2.84
CA SER A 387 23.26 -0.49 -4.07
C SER A 387 23.55 -1.38 -5.29
N GLU A 388 24.79 -1.83 -5.46
CA GLU A 388 25.20 -2.73 -6.55
C GLU A 388 24.55 -4.11 -6.41
N ALA A 389 24.47 -4.64 -5.19
CA ALA A 389 23.83 -5.93 -4.92
C ALA A 389 22.33 -5.91 -5.23
N VAL A 390 21.63 -4.80 -4.93
CA VAL A 390 20.23 -4.59 -5.32
C VAL A 390 20.10 -4.62 -6.84
N LYS A 391 20.93 -3.83 -7.56
CA LYS A 391 20.95 -3.80 -9.04
C LYS A 391 21.15 -5.18 -9.65
N ALA A 392 22.11 -5.95 -9.14
CA ALA A 392 22.39 -7.30 -9.59
C ALA A 392 21.20 -8.26 -9.38
N GLY A 393 20.43 -8.06 -8.31
CA GLY A 393 19.26 -8.89 -7.96
C GLY A 393 18.11 -8.80 -8.96
N HIS A 394 17.94 -7.68 -9.66
CA HIS A 394 16.90 -7.54 -10.68
C HIS A 394 17.18 -8.40 -11.91
N GLY A 395 18.44 -8.44 -12.35
CA GLY A 395 18.85 -9.22 -13.53
C GLY A 395 18.57 -10.71 -13.37
N SER A 396 18.76 -11.26 -12.17
CA SER A 396 18.48 -12.67 -11.90
C SER A 396 16.98 -12.97 -11.78
N ARG A 397 16.20 -12.14 -11.07
CA ARG A 397 14.73 -12.33 -10.86
C ARG A 397 13.90 -12.22 -12.16
N THR A 398 14.32 -11.37 -13.09
CA THR A 398 13.67 -11.20 -14.41
C THR A 398 13.89 -12.41 -15.34
N SER A 399 15.08 -13.02 -15.29
CA SER A 399 15.41 -14.21 -16.10
C SER A 399 14.55 -15.44 -15.75
N THR A 400 14.20 -15.61 -14.47
CA THR A 400 13.43 -16.76 -13.98
C THR A 400 11.94 -16.68 -14.35
N LYS A 401 11.36 -15.47 -14.42
CA LYS A 401 9.97 -15.25 -14.87
C LYS A 401 9.82 -15.45 -16.39
N GLY A 402 10.83 -15.10 -17.20
CA GLY A 402 10.83 -15.31 -18.65
C GLY A 402 10.79 -16.79 -19.08
N ARG A 403 11.27 -17.71 -18.23
CA ARG A 403 11.28 -19.16 -18.50
C ARG A 403 9.92 -19.83 -18.26
N LYS A 404 9.10 -19.32 -17.34
CA LYS A 404 7.76 -19.91 -17.04
C LYS A 404 6.67 -19.54 -18.06
N VAL A 405 6.80 -18.41 -18.76
CA VAL A 405 5.77 -17.97 -19.73
C VAL A 405 5.86 -18.70 -21.09
N ARG A 406 7.00 -19.30 -21.44
CA ARG A 406 7.17 -20.05 -22.70
C ARG A 406 6.73 -21.51 -22.67
N ALA A 407 6.37 -22.06 -21.51
CA ALA A 407 6.08 -23.50 -21.36
C ALA A 407 4.61 -23.92 -21.54
N SER A 408 3.66 -22.98 -21.77
CA SER A 408 2.22 -23.29 -21.90
C SER A 408 1.65 -23.16 -23.32
N GLY A 409 2.48 -23.20 -24.36
CA GLY A 409 2.03 -23.28 -25.75
C GLY A 409 1.82 -24.73 -26.21
N LYS A 410 0.71 -25.37 -25.81
CA LYS A 410 0.28 -26.65 -26.43
C LYS A 410 -0.12 -26.38 -27.89
N ARG A 411 0.64 -26.96 -28.83
CA ARG A 411 0.22 -27.11 -30.24
C ARG A 411 -0.99 -28.05 -30.32
N PRO A 412 -2.01 -27.74 -31.15
CA PRO A 412 -2.99 -28.74 -31.53
C PRO A 412 -2.43 -29.60 -32.67
N ALA A 413 -2.72 -30.89 -32.66
CA ALA A 413 -2.44 -31.82 -33.74
C ALA A 413 -3.46 -32.96 -33.72
N PRO A 414 -3.67 -33.64 -34.84
CA PRO A 414 -4.04 -33.13 -36.17
C PRO A 414 -5.55 -33.15 -36.40
#